data_AF-A0A3R8D6K2-F1
#
_entry.id   AF-A0A3R8D6K2-F1
#
_cell.length_a   1.000
_cell.length_b   1.000
_cell.length_c   1.000
_cell.angle_alpha   90.00
_cell.angle_beta   90.00
_cell.angle_gamma   90.00
#
_symmetry.space_group_name_H-M   'P 1'
#
loop_
_entity.id
_entity.type
_entity.pdbx_description
1 polymer ?
#
loop_
_entity_poly.entity_id
_entity_poly.type
_entity_poly.pdbx_seq_one_letter_code
_entity_poly.pdbx_strand_id
1 'polypeptide(L)'
;MHVAHRTLFPELELVKQHVHVIQEEAAAAQLVSSWPNWPEDHYVGDDGEWRVFPLCYTFPASDSTKTVWVDATCAQCPRTVALLKQLPSVRTALFSNLGPNTHLGAHRVFLCDTVRCVLIVDVMRPATVPKGKAVGGHTDELDRFIEQYNASLVQPDDDE
;
A
#
# COMPACT_ATOMS: atom_id res chain seq x y z
N MET A 1 -22.45 7.21 -12.59
CA MET A 1 -22.96 6.50 -11.39
C MET A 1 -21.78 6.19 -10.48
N HIS A 2 -21.54 7.01 -9.45
CA HIS A 2 -20.47 6.78 -8.48
C HIS A 2 -20.86 5.61 -7.57
N VAL A 3 -20.27 4.44 -7.80
CA VAL A 3 -20.44 3.31 -6.88
C VAL A 3 -19.46 3.54 -5.73
N ALA A 4 -19.97 3.80 -4.53
CA ALA A 4 -19.13 3.99 -3.34
C ALA A 4 -18.27 2.74 -3.10
N HIS A 5 -17.03 2.92 -2.65
CA HIS A 5 -16.12 1.80 -2.34
C HIS A 5 -16.73 0.78 -1.37
N ARG A 6 -17.63 1.22 -0.47
CA ARG A 6 -18.38 0.36 0.45
C ARG A 6 -19.30 -0.64 -0.24
N THR A 7 -19.72 -0.36 -1.47
CA THR A 7 -20.57 -1.25 -2.26
C THR A 7 -19.74 -2.28 -3.05
N LEU A 8 -18.50 -1.94 -3.43
CA LEU A 8 -17.63 -2.82 -4.21
C LEU A 8 -16.70 -3.68 -3.33
N PHE A 9 -16.23 -3.11 -2.22
CA PHE A 9 -15.27 -3.72 -1.30
C PHE A 9 -15.66 -3.44 0.17
N PRO A 10 -16.83 -3.91 0.62
CA PRO A 10 -17.30 -3.68 1.99
C PRO A 10 -16.32 -4.17 3.07
N GLU A 11 -15.49 -5.18 2.75
CA GLU A 11 -14.50 -5.74 3.66
C GLU A 11 -13.38 -4.75 4.03
N LEU A 12 -13.15 -3.70 3.24
CA LEU A 12 -12.13 -2.69 3.53
C LEU A 12 -12.49 -1.80 4.73
N GLU A 13 -13.77 -1.76 5.12
CA GLU A 13 -14.18 -1.02 6.32
C GLU A 13 -13.50 -1.61 7.58
N LEU A 14 -13.25 -2.94 7.60
CA LEU A 14 -12.51 -3.59 8.69
C LEU A 14 -11.09 -3.04 8.80
N VAL A 15 -10.39 -2.90 7.67
CA VAL A 15 -9.03 -2.33 7.61
C VAL A 15 -9.04 -0.89 8.08
N LYS A 16 -10.01 -0.10 7.60
CA LYS A 16 -10.15 1.32 7.96
C LYS A 16 -10.37 1.52 9.46
N GLN A 17 -11.25 0.72 10.07
CA GLN A 17 -11.54 0.80 11.51
C GLN A 17 -10.33 0.44 12.38
N HIS A 18 -9.47 -0.46 11.89
CA HIS A 18 -8.32 -0.98 12.63
C HIS A 18 -6.98 -0.45 12.12
N VAL A 19 -6.97 0.64 11.37
CA VAL A 19 -5.73 1.20 10.77
C VAL A 19 -4.67 1.50 11.83
N HIS A 20 -5.08 1.93 13.03
CA HIS A 20 -4.18 2.18 14.15
C HIS A 20 -3.37 0.93 14.59
N VAL A 21 -3.99 -0.26 14.57
CA VAL A 21 -3.31 -1.52 14.89
C VAL A 21 -2.21 -1.81 13.88
N ILE A 22 -2.52 -1.60 12.59
CA ILE A 22 -1.59 -1.79 11.48
C ILE A 22 -0.41 -0.82 11.61
N GLN A 23 -0.68 0.44 11.96
CA GLN A 23 0.33 1.48 12.16
C GLN A 23 1.27 1.15 13.33
N GLU A 24 0.73 0.72 14.46
CA GLU A 24 1.50 0.36 15.65
C GLU A 24 2.48 -0.79 15.36
N GLU A 25 2.01 -1.86 14.72
CA GLU A 25 2.85 -3.03 14.42
C GLU A 25 3.86 -2.75 13.30
N ALA A 26 3.48 -1.95 12.29
CA ALA A 26 4.42 -1.51 11.25
C ALA A 26 5.57 -0.68 11.86
N ALA A 27 5.24 0.27 12.75
CA ALA A 27 6.23 1.09 13.43
C ALA A 27 7.14 0.26 14.34
N ALA A 28 6.57 -0.69 15.09
CA ALA A 28 7.35 -1.60 15.93
C ALA A 28 8.28 -2.47 15.06
N ALA A 29 7.78 -3.11 14.01
CA ALA A 29 8.55 -3.95 13.10
C ALA A 29 9.70 -3.19 12.42
N GLN A 30 9.52 -1.89 12.14
CA GLN A 30 10.56 -1.03 11.58
C GLN A 30 11.72 -0.78 12.56
N LEU A 31 11.49 -0.84 13.88
CA LEU A 31 12.52 -0.62 14.90
C LEU A 31 13.37 -1.87 15.17
N VAL A 32 12.81 -3.07 15.01
CA VAL A 32 13.47 -4.33 15.37
C VAL A 32 13.99 -5.14 14.18
N SER A 33 13.47 -4.92 12.98
CA SER A 33 13.88 -5.67 11.79
C SER A 33 14.63 -4.80 10.79
N SER A 34 15.72 -5.34 10.24
CA SER A 34 16.31 -4.81 9.01
C SER A 34 15.44 -5.25 7.83
N TRP A 35 14.62 -4.34 7.31
CA TRP A 35 13.76 -4.63 6.17
C TRP A 35 14.63 -4.82 4.92
N PRO A 36 14.53 -5.96 4.22
CA PRO A 36 15.29 -6.16 2.99
C PRO A 36 14.86 -5.15 1.93
N ASN A 37 15.80 -4.80 1.04
CA ASN A 37 15.44 -4.11 -0.19
C ASN A 37 14.53 -5.00 -1.03
N TRP A 38 13.59 -4.38 -1.76
CA TRP A 38 12.78 -5.08 -2.74
C TRP A 38 13.71 -5.74 -3.77
N PRO A 39 13.54 -7.04 -4.07
CA PRO A 39 14.45 -7.77 -4.95
C PRO A 39 14.37 -7.34 -6.42
N GLU A 40 13.30 -6.65 -6.84
CA GLU A 40 13.18 -6.07 -8.18
C GLU A 40 13.67 -4.61 -8.15
N ASP A 41 14.98 -4.45 -8.07
CA ASP A 41 15.69 -3.16 -8.01
C ASP A 41 15.59 -2.34 -9.30
N HIS A 42 15.29 -2.96 -10.45
CA HIS A 42 15.10 -2.27 -11.74
C HIS A 42 13.98 -1.21 -11.75
N TYR A 43 13.13 -1.14 -10.71
CA TYR A 43 12.12 -0.09 -10.57
C TYR A 43 12.60 1.12 -9.78
N VAL A 44 13.71 0.96 -9.06
CA VAL A 44 14.31 1.94 -8.17
C VAL A 44 15.48 2.55 -8.92
N GLY A 45 15.52 3.87 -9.08
CA GLY A 45 16.68 4.54 -9.66
C GLY A 45 17.97 4.25 -8.87
N ASP A 46 19.14 4.48 -9.45
CA ASP A 46 20.45 4.07 -8.90
C ASP A 46 20.71 4.49 -7.43
N ASP A 47 20.08 5.59 -6.97
CA ASP A 47 20.22 6.15 -5.62
C ASP A 47 19.00 5.87 -4.70
N GLY A 48 18.01 5.12 -5.16
CA GLY A 48 16.77 4.88 -4.43
C GLY A 48 16.89 3.74 -3.41
N GLU A 49 16.22 3.91 -2.27
CA GLU A 49 16.04 2.85 -1.28
C GLU A 49 14.55 2.45 -1.24
N TRP A 50 14.24 1.20 -1.54
CA TRP A 50 12.88 0.65 -1.40
C TRP A 50 12.94 -0.62 -0.55
N ARG A 51 12.52 -0.49 0.71
CA ARG A 51 12.51 -1.59 1.68
C ARG A 51 11.11 -2.12 1.87
N VAL A 52 10.99 -3.43 1.98
CA VAL A 52 9.70 -4.09 2.20
C VAL A 52 9.71 -5.00 3.42
N PHE A 53 8.53 -5.20 3.99
CA PHE A 53 8.28 -6.17 5.05
C PHE A 53 7.10 -7.05 4.63
N PRO A 54 7.35 -8.21 4.00
CA PRO A 54 6.28 -9.03 3.44
C PRO A 54 5.50 -9.74 4.53
N LEU A 55 4.16 -9.73 4.48
CA LEU A 55 3.29 -10.50 5.37
C LEU A 55 2.73 -11.74 4.66
N CYS A 56 2.24 -11.57 3.43
CA CYS A 56 1.82 -12.69 2.59
C CYS A 56 1.97 -12.39 1.09
N TYR A 57 2.05 -13.47 0.31
CA TYR A 57 2.02 -13.43 -1.15
C TYR A 57 1.24 -14.63 -1.69
N THR A 58 0.69 -14.50 -2.90
CA THR A 58 -0.07 -15.55 -3.57
C THR A 58 0.48 -15.70 -4.99
N PHE A 59 0.98 -16.89 -5.32
CA PHE A 59 1.44 -17.19 -6.67
C PHE A 59 0.98 -18.59 -7.12
N PRO A 60 0.30 -18.72 -8.28
CA PRO A 60 -0.18 -17.63 -9.14
C PRO A 60 -1.26 -16.79 -8.44
N ALA A 61 -1.32 -15.48 -8.74
CA ALA A 61 -2.20 -14.53 -8.04
C ALA A 61 -3.70 -14.86 -8.17
N SER A 62 -4.10 -15.63 -9.20
CA SER A 62 -5.47 -16.12 -9.41
C SER A 62 -5.91 -17.19 -8.40
N ASP A 63 -4.98 -17.96 -7.84
CA ASP A 63 -5.29 -19.09 -6.97
C ASP A 63 -5.13 -18.72 -5.50
N SER A 64 -6.23 -18.32 -4.86
CA SER A 64 -6.24 -17.93 -3.43
C SER A 64 -5.77 -19.03 -2.49
N THR A 65 -5.83 -20.30 -2.91
CA THR A 65 -5.35 -21.44 -2.11
C THR A 65 -3.83 -21.50 -2.01
N LYS A 66 -3.11 -20.75 -2.86
CA LYS A 66 -1.64 -20.67 -2.89
C LYS A 66 -1.08 -19.50 -2.10
N THR A 67 -1.89 -18.91 -1.23
CA THR A 67 -1.45 -17.81 -0.35
C THR A 67 -0.49 -18.34 0.71
N VAL A 68 0.72 -17.82 0.71
CA VAL A 68 1.77 -18.13 1.68
C VAL A 68 1.93 -16.93 2.62
N TRP A 69 1.86 -17.20 3.93
CA TRP A 69 2.16 -16.23 4.97
C TRP A 69 3.61 -16.38 5.41
N VAL A 70 4.32 -15.27 5.57
CA VAL A 70 5.75 -15.28 5.92
C VAL A 70 5.88 -15.33 7.44
N ASP A 71 6.18 -16.50 8.00
CA ASP A 71 6.10 -16.73 9.45
C ASP A 71 6.92 -15.74 10.29
N ALA A 72 8.15 -15.44 9.88
CA ALA A 72 9.07 -14.58 10.63
C ALA A 72 8.58 -13.13 10.75
N THR A 73 7.94 -12.60 9.72
CA THR A 73 7.37 -11.24 9.71
C THR A 73 5.96 -11.24 10.31
N CYS A 74 5.18 -12.28 10.07
CA CYS A 74 3.86 -12.46 10.68
C CYS A 74 3.93 -12.52 12.20
N ALA A 75 4.95 -13.17 12.76
CA ALA A 75 5.17 -13.22 14.20
C ALA A 75 5.42 -11.84 14.83
N GLN A 76 5.89 -10.87 14.06
CA GLN A 76 6.13 -9.50 14.53
C GLN A 76 4.89 -8.61 14.40
N CYS A 77 3.93 -8.98 13.55
CA CYS A 77 2.70 -8.23 13.31
C CYS A 77 1.44 -9.10 13.49
N PRO A 78 1.27 -9.76 14.65
CA PRO A 78 0.23 -10.76 14.84
C PRO A 78 -1.19 -10.20 14.75
N ARG A 79 -1.43 -8.97 15.20
CA ARG A 79 -2.78 -8.35 15.15
C ARG A 79 -3.13 -7.94 13.72
N THR A 80 -2.17 -7.38 12.98
CA THR A 80 -2.31 -7.05 11.56
C THR A 80 -2.60 -8.31 10.75
N VAL A 81 -1.86 -9.39 10.99
CA VAL A 81 -2.09 -10.68 10.31
C VAL A 81 -3.46 -11.25 10.65
N ALA A 82 -3.90 -11.17 11.90
CA ALA A 82 -5.24 -11.62 12.30
C ALA A 82 -6.36 -10.82 11.63
N LEU A 83 -6.17 -9.51 11.43
CA LEU A 83 -7.09 -8.66 10.66
C LEU A 83 -7.10 -9.04 9.18
N LEU A 84 -5.94 -9.14 8.56
CA LEU A 84 -5.82 -9.46 7.12
C LEU A 84 -6.34 -10.86 6.79
N LYS A 85 -6.23 -11.84 7.70
CA LYS A 85 -6.79 -13.18 7.53
C LYS A 85 -8.33 -13.20 7.49
N GLN A 86 -9.00 -12.16 7.97
CA GLN A 86 -10.46 -12.00 7.85
C GLN A 86 -10.87 -11.51 6.46
N LEU A 87 -9.92 -11.14 5.61
CA LEU A 87 -10.14 -10.64 4.26
C LEU A 87 -9.82 -11.75 3.24
N PRO A 88 -10.80 -12.57 2.82
CA PRO A 88 -10.56 -13.69 1.89
C PRO A 88 -10.07 -13.24 0.51
N SER A 89 -10.23 -11.94 0.19
CA SER A 89 -9.77 -11.31 -1.05
C SER A 89 -8.29 -10.91 -1.05
N VAL A 90 -7.58 -10.96 0.10
CA VAL A 90 -6.15 -10.61 0.15
C VAL A 90 -5.32 -11.62 -0.67
N ARG A 91 -4.45 -11.09 -1.52
CA ARG A 91 -3.49 -11.86 -2.34
C ARG A 91 -2.04 -11.49 -2.08
N THR A 92 -1.81 -10.29 -1.58
CA THR A 92 -0.46 -9.82 -1.23
C THR A 92 -0.63 -8.76 -0.16
N ALA A 93 0.18 -8.83 0.88
CA ALA A 93 0.25 -7.82 1.91
C ALA A 93 1.70 -7.65 2.33
N LEU A 94 2.15 -6.40 2.39
CA LEU A 94 3.47 -6.02 2.85
C LEU A 94 3.42 -4.60 3.39
N PHE A 95 4.35 -4.26 4.28
CA PHE A 95 4.70 -2.86 4.51
C PHE A 95 5.77 -2.43 3.51
N SER A 96 5.65 -1.22 3.02
CA SER A 96 6.55 -0.63 2.03
C SER A 96 7.12 0.66 2.60
N ASN A 97 8.44 0.80 2.55
CA ASN A 97 9.15 2.00 2.98
C ASN A 97 10.03 2.49 1.81
N LEU A 98 9.64 3.62 1.24
CA LEU A 98 10.42 4.33 0.25
C LEU A 98 11.33 5.32 0.98
N GLY A 99 12.64 5.13 0.83
CA GLY A 99 13.65 6.04 1.33
C GLY A 99 13.61 7.40 0.62
N PRO A 100 14.36 8.38 1.12
CA PRO A 100 14.46 9.70 0.49
C PRO A 100 14.98 9.59 -0.95
N ASN A 101 14.48 10.44 -1.85
CA ASN A 101 14.84 10.49 -3.27
C ASN A 101 14.54 9.23 -4.09
N THR A 102 13.80 8.27 -3.53
CA THR A 102 13.35 7.09 -4.27
C THR A 102 12.24 7.47 -5.24
N HIS A 103 12.49 7.29 -6.54
CA HIS A 103 11.47 7.37 -7.58
C HIS A 103 11.23 5.97 -8.13
N LEU A 104 9.95 5.55 -8.17
CA LEU A 104 9.54 4.32 -8.83
C LEU A 104 9.23 4.62 -10.30
N GLY A 105 9.98 4.00 -11.22
CA GLY A 105 9.69 4.10 -12.64
C GLY A 105 8.29 3.58 -13.00
N ALA A 106 7.71 4.07 -14.09
CA ALA A 106 6.43 3.53 -14.58
C ALA A 106 6.58 2.05 -14.91
N HIS A 107 5.76 1.20 -14.29
CA HIS A 107 5.87 -0.25 -14.42
C HIS A 107 4.52 -0.94 -14.50
N ARG A 108 4.55 -2.18 -15.02
CA ARG A 108 3.42 -3.10 -15.01
C ARG A 108 3.84 -4.34 -14.24
N VAL A 109 3.05 -4.67 -13.22
CA VAL A 109 3.17 -5.97 -12.56
C VAL A 109 2.64 -7.04 -13.52
N PHE A 110 3.32 -8.19 -13.63
CA PHE A 110 2.84 -9.31 -14.44
C PHE A 110 1.40 -9.67 -14.03
N LEU A 111 0.47 -9.51 -14.98
CA LEU A 111 -0.95 -9.64 -14.71
C LEU A 111 -1.42 -11.09 -14.87
N CYS A 112 -2.12 -11.52 -13.83
CA CYS A 112 -3.28 -12.41 -13.92
C CYS A 112 -4.40 -11.66 -14.68
N ASP A 113 -5.19 -12.35 -15.49
CA ASP A 113 -6.27 -11.79 -16.34
C ASP A 113 -7.46 -11.18 -15.57
N THR A 114 -7.29 -10.88 -14.28
CA THR A 114 -8.33 -10.36 -13.39
C THR A 114 -7.94 -9.00 -12.82
N VAL A 115 -8.94 -8.11 -12.67
CA VAL A 115 -8.77 -6.80 -12.07
C VAL A 115 -8.39 -6.98 -10.58
N ARG A 116 -7.23 -6.46 -10.19
CA ARG A 116 -6.80 -6.40 -8.79
C ARG A 116 -6.99 -5.00 -8.24
N CYS A 117 -7.66 -4.88 -7.10
CA CYS A 117 -7.63 -3.65 -6.30
C CYS A 117 -6.38 -3.67 -5.41
N VAL A 118 -5.61 -2.58 -5.42
CA VAL A 118 -4.48 -2.38 -4.51
C VAL A 118 -4.86 -1.24 -3.57
N LEU A 119 -5.00 -1.55 -2.28
CA LEU A 119 -5.14 -0.53 -1.24
C LEU A 119 -3.76 -0.15 -0.74
N ILE A 120 -3.34 1.08 -1.03
CA ILE A 120 -2.16 1.68 -0.42
C ILE A 120 -2.65 2.54 0.75
N VAL A 121 -2.18 2.23 1.96
CA VAL A 121 -2.42 3.06 3.14
C VAL A 121 -1.16 3.88 3.37
N ASP A 122 -1.23 5.17 3.07
CA ASP A 122 -0.19 6.12 3.48
C ASP A 122 -0.42 6.55 4.93
N VAL A 123 0.64 6.52 5.73
CA VAL A 123 0.58 6.68 7.18
C VAL A 123 1.48 7.83 7.58
N MET A 124 0.93 8.75 8.40
CA MET A 124 1.70 9.83 8.99
C MET A 124 2.88 9.28 9.81
N ARG A 125 4.09 9.69 9.43
CA ARG A 125 5.33 9.32 10.11
C ARG A 125 5.26 9.70 11.60
N PRO A 126 5.49 8.76 12.54
CA PRO A 126 5.61 9.08 13.96
C PRO A 126 6.78 10.03 14.24
N ALA A 127 6.62 10.98 15.16
CA ALA A 127 7.64 12.00 15.48
C ALA A 127 8.97 11.41 15.99
N THR A 128 8.92 10.19 16.54
CA THR A 128 10.08 9.44 17.05
C THR A 128 10.97 8.85 15.95
N VAL A 129 10.45 8.72 14.73
CA VAL A 129 11.21 8.26 13.57
C VAL A 129 11.93 9.47 12.95
N PRO A 130 13.29 9.48 12.86
CA PRO A 130 14.04 10.62 12.34
C PRO A 130 13.48 11.08 11.00
N LYS A 131 13.26 12.40 10.82
CA LYS A 131 12.73 12.95 9.57
C LYS A 131 13.63 12.57 8.40
N GLY A 132 13.01 12.11 7.31
CA GLY A 132 13.70 11.87 6.06
C GLY A 132 14.21 13.20 5.50
N LYS A 133 15.29 13.17 4.73
CA LYS A 133 15.84 14.36 4.08
C LYS A 133 15.11 14.76 2.79
N ALA A 134 13.94 14.16 2.55
CA ALA A 134 13.12 14.46 1.39
C ALA A 134 12.65 15.92 1.48
N VAL A 135 13.04 16.72 0.49
CA VAL A 135 12.59 18.10 0.29
C VAL A 135 11.82 18.11 -1.03
N GLY A 136 10.50 18.17 -0.94
CA GLY A 136 9.61 18.16 -2.09
C GLY A 136 8.16 18.27 -1.66
N GLY A 137 7.47 19.29 -2.15
CA GLY A 137 6.02 19.46 -2.02
C GLY A 137 5.32 18.92 -3.27
N HIS A 138 4.15 19.45 -3.55
CA HIS A 138 3.49 19.20 -4.83
C HIS A 138 4.34 19.76 -5.98
N THR A 139 4.32 19.10 -7.13
CA THR A 139 4.83 19.66 -8.38
C THR A 139 3.67 20.27 -9.16
N ASP A 140 3.94 21.22 -10.04
CA ASP A 140 2.92 21.84 -10.89
C ASP A 140 2.17 20.80 -11.75
N GLU A 141 2.82 19.70 -12.11
CA GLU A 141 2.20 18.56 -12.80
C GLU A 141 1.24 17.78 -11.89
N LEU A 142 1.62 17.55 -10.64
CA LEU A 142 0.79 16.85 -9.65
C LEU A 142 -0.43 17.70 -9.29
N ASP A 143 -0.25 19.00 -9.10
CA ASP A 143 -1.35 19.93 -8.83
C ASP A 143 -2.35 19.97 -9.99
N ARG A 144 -1.87 20.08 -11.24
CA ARG A 144 -2.73 20.02 -12.43
C ARG A 144 -3.48 18.69 -12.55
N PHE A 145 -2.82 17.57 -12.23
CA PHE A 145 -3.48 16.27 -12.23
C PHE A 145 -4.58 16.19 -11.15
N ILE A 146 -4.31 16.66 -9.93
CA ILE A 146 -5.29 16.69 -8.84
C ILE A 146 -6.49 17.58 -9.20
N GLU A 147 -6.24 18.76 -9.77
CA GLU A 147 -7.31 19.65 -10.25
C GLU A 147 -8.18 18.99 -11.32
N GLN A 148 -7.57 18.38 -12.34
CA GLN A 148 -8.29 17.67 -13.39
C GLN A 148 -9.10 16.49 -12.85
N TYR A 149 -8.50 15.71 -11.94
CA TYR A 149 -9.18 14.59 -11.31
C TYR A 149 -10.36 15.07 -10.48
N ASN A 150 -10.20 16.09 -9.64
CA ASN A 150 -11.28 16.66 -8.84
C ASN A 150 -12.40 17.24 -9.72
N ALA A 151 -12.07 17.95 -10.80
CA ALA A 151 -13.05 18.44 -11.75
C ALA A 151 -13.85 17.30 -12.41
N SER A 152 -13.23 16.14 -12.65
CA SER A 152 -13.91 14.96 -13.19
C SER A 152 -14.90 14.30 -12.21
N LEU A 153 -14.77 14.58 -10.91
CA LEU A 153 -15.65 14.06 -9.86
C LEU A 153 -16.89 14.94 -9.64
N VAL A 154 -16.86 16.20 -10.07
CA VAL A 154 -18.01 17.11 -10.03
C VAL A 154 -18.83 16.87 -11.29
N GLN A 155 -19.97 16.17 -11.17
CA GLN A 155 -20.94 16.11 -12.26
C GLN A 155 -21.60 17.49 -12.42
N PRO A 156 -21.97 17.93 -13.65
CA PRO A 156 -22.84 19.08 -13.79
C PRO A 156 -24.14 18.78 -13.05
N ASP A 157 -24.64 19.74 -12.27
CA ASP A 157 -25.97 19.66 -11.70
C ASP A 157 -26.95 19.37 -12.84
N ASP A 158 -27.76 18.33 -12.68
CA ASP A 158 -28.89 18.06 -13.57
C ASP A 158 -29.90 19.21 -13.35
N ASP A 159 -29.67 20.33 -14.04
CA ASP A 159 -30.65 21.41 -14.16
C ASP A 159 -31.87 20.87 -14.94
N GLU A 160 -33.00 20.95 -14.26
CA GLU A 160 -34.38 20.56 -14.60
C GLU A 160 -34.85 20.96 -16.02
#